data_AF-A0A2A2TFF0-F1
#
_entry.id   AF-A0A2A2TFF0-F1
#
_cell.length_a   1.000
_cell.length_b   1.000
_cell.length_c   1.000
_cell.angle_alpha   90.00
_cell.angle_beta   90.00
_cell.angle_gamma   90.00
#
_symmetry.space_group_name_H-M   'P 1'
#
loop_
_entity.id
_entity.type
_entity.pdbx_description
1 polymer ?
#
loop_
_entity_poly.entity_id
_entity_poly.type
_entity_poly.pdbx_seq_one_letter_code
_entity_poly.pdbx_strand_id
1 'polypeptide(L)'
;MTHLRRKAKNLVVNKRTIYKCELENCPTCGESLADCRHYSWSKTVQQLDQVIHVASQPKECGNPKCKDVGKRYVSAVAQTIALPGATYGLDVVAQIGWWKDREHLSGTEIYQRLSGKVKIGRRQIDILTYTYRILMACAMQKQEENNLAMSVQEYGGLIISLDGLEPEGAQEQLWVVREVLTGCILAVAWLPRVNQTTLIELLTPVEQWLKSNNYPLLATVSDKQGAVRVALSKVWQEVRHQWCQAHYLRNAAKPLQSLDHALKTDLRKDIREEIRTSLGQVGSTAENGAFSPSTSEWVDSL
;
A
#
# COMPACT_ATOMS: atom_id res chain seq x y z
N MET A 1 14.30 -6.56 34.06
CA MET A 1 13.04 -6.19 33.37
C MET A 1 12.36 -7.45 32.89
N THR A 2 11.40 -7.96 33.64
CA THR A 2 10.60 -9.13 33.30
C THR A 2 9.75 -8.79 32.08
N HIS A 3 10.06 -9.36 30.92
CA HIS A 3 9.17 -9.28 29.76
C HIS A 3 7.79 -9.78 30.22
N LEU A 4 6.80 -8.87 30.27
CA LEU A 4 5.41 -9.22 30.51
C LEU A 4 5.04 -10.36 29.55
N ARG A 5 4.93 -11.58 30.09
CA ARG A 5 4.50 -12.76 29.32
C ARG A 5 3.13 -12.39 28.76
N ARG A 6 3.03 -12.28 27.44
CA ARG A 6 1.75 -12.08 26.75
C ARG A 6 0.81 -13.18 27.25
N LYS A 7 -0.30 -12.79 27.87
CA LYS A 7 -1.32 -13.75 28.31
C LYS A 7 -1.81 -14.49 27.06
N ALA A 8 -1.68 -15.81 27.06
CA ALA A 8 -2.15 -16.63 25.95
C ALA A 8 -3.65 -16.37 25.77
N LYS A 9 -4.08 -16.13 24.53
CA LYS A 9 -5.51 -16.00 24.23
C LYS A 9 -6.15 -17.36 24.44
N ASN A 10 -7.25 -17.40 25.17
CA ASN A 10 -8.07 -18.61 25.22
C ASN A 10 -8.85 -18.70 23.90
N LEU A 11 -8.48 -19.65 23.05
CA LEU A 11 -9.08 -19.90 21.74
C LEU A 11 -9.70 -21.29 21.73
N VAL A 12 -10.96 -21.38 21.31
CA VAL A 12 -11.65 -22.67 21.15
C VAL A 12 -11.38 -23.16 19.74
N VAL A 13 -10.65 -24.26 19.61
CA VAL A 13 -10.32 -24.84 18.29
C VAL A 13 -11.54 -25.57 17.74
N ASN A 14 -12.03 -25.12 16.58
CA ASN A 14 -13.16 -25.73 15.88
C ASN A 14 -12.73 -26.94 15.05
N LYS A 15 -11.55 -26.88 14.43
CA LYS A 15 -11.06 -27.90 13.50
C LYS A 15 -9.56 -28.13 13.66
N ARG A 16 -9.13 -29.38 13.56
CA ARG A 16 -7.72 -29.75 13.46
C ARG A 16 -7.44 -30.37 12.08
N THR A 17 -6.47 -29.83 11.37
CA THR A 17 -6.07 -30.32 10.05
C THR A 17 -4.56 -30.54 10.01
N ILE A 18 -4.15 -31.70 9.53
CA ILE A 18 -2.75 -32.02 9.24
C ILE A 18 -2.59 -32.00 7.71
N TYR A 19 -1.75 -31.11 7.22
CA TYR A 19 -1.45 -30.99 5.81
C TYR A 19 -0.15 -31.73 5.49
N LYS A 20 -0.23 -32.67 4.55
CA LYS A 20 0.92 -33.37 4.00
C LYS A 20 1.41 -32.65 2.75
N CYS A 21 2.69 -32.83 2.44
CA CYS A 21 3.24 -32.35 1.17
C CYS A 21 2.45 -32.93 -0.01
N GLU A 22 2.11 -32.07 -0.97
CA GLU A 22 1.33 -32.40 -2.16
C GLU A 22 2.18 -33.15 -3.20
N LEU A 23 3.51 -33.12 -3.07
CA LEU A 23 4.42 -33.87 -3.92
C LEU A 23 4.42 -35.34 -3.50
N GLU A 24 4.21 -36.24 -4.46
CA GLU A 24 4.38 -37.68 -4.26
C GLU A 24 5.79 -38.16 -4.60
N ASN A 25 6.46 -37.48 -5.54
CA ASN A 25 7.78 -37.86 -6.04
C ASN A 25 8.80 -36.73 -5.80
N CYS A 26 10.04 -37.11 -5.54
CA CYS A 26 11.15 -36.18 -5.36
C CYS A 26 11.42 -35.43 -6.67
N PRO A 27 11.36 -34.09 -6.70
CA PRO A 27 11.60 -33.30 -7.92
C PRO A 27 12.98 -33.53 -8.55
N THR A 28 13.94 -34.03 -7.76
CA THR A 28 15.34 -34.19 -8.17
C THR A 28 15.65 -35.60 -8.69
N CYS A 29 15.04 -36.66 -8.16
CA CYS A 29 15.34 -38.04 -8.58
C CYS A 29 14.13 -38.88 -9.00
N GLY A 30 12.91 -38.35 -8.92
CA GLY A 30 11.69 -39.06 -9.30
C GLY A 30 11.20 -40.13 -8.32
N GLU A 31 12.02 -40.53 -7.34
CA GLU A 31 11.65 -41.53 -6.32
C GLU A 31 10.51 -41.05 -5.42
N SER A 32 9.72 -41.99 -4.91
CA SER A 32 8.60 -41.70 -4.01
C SER A 32 9.09 -41.06 -2.71
N LEU A 33 8.39 -40.01 -2.28
CA LEU A 33 8.67 -39.31 -1.03
C LEU A 33 7.99 -40.02 0.14
N ALA A 34 8.71 -40.18 1.24
CA ALA A 34 8.18 -40.78 2.46
C ALA A 34 7.67 -39.71 3.42
N ASP A 35 6.54 -39.97 4.11
CA ASP A 35 6.05 -39.08 5.16
C ASP A 35 7.05 -39.01 6.32
N CYS A 36 7.40 -37.79 6.75
CA CYS A 36 8.22 -37.61 7.95
C CYS A 36 7.41 -37.96 9.21
N ARG A 37 8.09 -38.49 10.24
CA ARG A 37 7.46 -38.84 11.54
C ARG A 37 7.07 -37.64 12.40
N HIS A 38 7.62 -36.46 12.10
CA HIS A 38 7.43 -35.24 12.89
C HIS A 38 6.89 -34.10 12.03
N TYR A 39 6.10 -33.23 12.64
CA TYR A 39 5.64 -32.00 11.98
C TYR A 39 6.79 -31.01 11.84
N SER A 40 6.85 -30.31 10.71
CA SER A 40 7.74 -29.17 10.55
C SER A 40 7.32 -28.01 11.46
N TRP A 41 6.00 -27.86 11.65
CA TRP A 41 5.40 -26.90 12.58
C TRP A 41 3.95 -27.29 12.85
N SER A 42 3.42 -26.84 13.98
CA SER A 42 1.99 -26.82 14.26
C SER A 42 1.63 -25.57 15.06
N LYS A 43 0.45 -25.00 14.81
CA LYS A 43 0.00 -23.78 15.49
C LYS A 43 -1.53 -23.64 15.43
N THR A 44 -2.06 -22.91 16.40
CA THR A 44 -3.45 -22.46 16.39
C THR A 44 -3.56 -21.13 15.65
N VAL A 45 -4.44 -21.07 14.66
CA VAL A 45 -4.65 -19.94 13.75
C VAL A 45 -6.10 -19.48 13.87
N GLN A 46 -6.28 -18.18 14.07
CA GLN A 46 -7.59 -17.54 13.97
C GLN A 46 -7.83 -17.10 12.52
N GLN A 47 -8.86 -17.63 11.89
CA GLN A 47 -9.41 -17.18 10.60
C GLN A 47 -10.60 -16.26 10.87
N LEU A 48 -11.17 -15.67 9.82
CA LEU A 48 -12.34 -14.78 9.92
C LEU A 48 -13.61 -15.51 10.39
N ASP A 49 -13.74 -16.79 10.03
CA ASP A 49 -14.92 -17.63 10.26
C ASP A 49 -14.75 -18.60 11.43
N GLN A 50 -13.52 -19.01 11.74
CA GLN A 50 -13.25 -20.04 12.75
C GLN A 50 -11.83 -20.00 13.33
N VAL A 51 -11.59 -20.79 14.37
CA VAL A 51 -10.23 -21.06 14.87
C VAL A 51 -9.84 -22.50 14.53
N ILE A 52 -8.70 -22.65 13.85
CA ILE A 52 -8.18 -23.96 13.46
C ILE A 52 -6.83 -24.27 14.11
N HIS A 53 -6.56 -25.54 14.35
CA HIS A 53 -5.22 -26.03 14.65
C HIS A 53 -4.64 -26.70 13.40
N VAL A 54 -3.53 -26.16 12.93
CA VAL A 54 -2.91 -26.55 11.66
C VAL A 54 -1.55 -27.15 11.97
N ALA A 55 -1.28 -28.31 11.39
CA ALA A 55 0.05 -28.91 11.39
C ALA A 55 0.51 -29.17 9.96
N SER A 56 1.79 -28.91 9.69
CA SER A 56 2.44 -29.27 8.43
C SER A 56 3.32 -30.50 8.66
N GLN A 57 2.95 -31.62 8.04
CA GLN A 57 3.73 -32.84 8.00
C GLN A 57 4.51 -32.89 6.68
N PRO A 58 5.84 -32.68 6.69
CA PRO A 58 6.62 -32.75 5.47
C PRO A 58 6.76 -34.20 4.99
N LYS A 59 7.13 -34.35 3.73
CA LYS A 59 7.70 -35.59 3.19
C LYS A 59 9.20 -35.40 2.94
N GLU A 60 9.96 -36.50 2.88
CA GLU A 60 11.40 -36.47 2.62
C GLU A 60 11.83 -37.49 1.56
N CYS A 61 12.92 -37.17 0.86
CA CYS A 61 13.54 -38.09 -0.08
C CYS A 61 14.36 -39.14 0.67
N GLY A 62 13.92 -40.40 0.60
CA GLY A 62 14.62 -41.54 1.20
C GLY A 62 15.75 -42.12 0.34
N ASN A 63 15.92 -41.67 -0.91
CA ASN A 63 16.90 -42.24 -1.83
C ASN A 63 18.34 -41.82 -1.45
N PRO A 64 19.22 -42.75 -1.02
CA PRO A 64 20.59 -42.43 -0.61
C PRO A 64 21.47 -41.89 -1.74
N LYS A 65 21.11 -42.13 -3.00
CA LYS A 65 21.83 -41.66 -4.19
C LYS A 65 21.36 -40.30 -4.68
N CYS A 66 20.31 -39.73 -4.08
CA CYS A 66 19.78 -38.43 -4.46
C CYS A 66 20.56 -37.29 -3.80
N LYS A 67 20.82 -36.21 -4.54
CA LYS A 67 21.39 -34.97 -3.99
C LYS A 67 20.52 -34.35 -2.88
N ASP A 68 19.22 -34.58 -2.94
CA ASP A 68 18.22 -34.07 -1.99
C ASP A 68 17.82 -35.13 -0.94
N VAL A 69 18.66 -36.15 -0.68
CA VAL A 69 18.42 -37.12 0.39
C VAL A 69 18.19 -36.43 1.73
N GLY A 70 17.12 -36.80 2.45
CA GLY A 70 16.73 -36.19 3.72
C GLY A 70 16.19 -34.76 3.63
N LYS A 71 16.11 -34.17 2.43
CA LYS A 71 15.47 -32.85 2.24
C LYS A 71 13.97 -32.97 2.48
N ARG A 72 13.45 -32.04 3.27
CA ARG A 72 12.04 -31.98 3.66
C ARG A 72 11.26 -31.06 2.74
N TYR A 73 10.20 -31.60 2.16
CA TYR A 73 9.21 -30.87 1.37
C TYR A 73 7.99 -30.64 2.24
N VAL A 74 7.64 -29.38 2.49
CA VAL A 74 6.47 -28.98 3.28
C VAL A 74 5.24 -28.85 2.39
N SER A 75 4.05 -28.87 3.00
CA SER A 75 2.80 -28.58 2.27
C SER A 75 2.76 -27.12 1.83
N ALA A 76 2.56 -26.88 0.53
CA ALA A 76 2.33 -25.54 0.00
C ALA A 76 1.02 -24.96 0.54
N VAL A 77 -0.06 -25.76 0.60
CA VAL A 77 -1.36 -25.32 1.14
C VAL A 77 -1.25 -24.92 2.61
N ALA A 78 -0.46 -25.64 3.42
CA ALA A 78 -0.26 -25.25 4.82
C ALA A 78 0.40 -23.86 4.95
N GLN A 79 1.29 -23.49 4.02
CA GLN A 79 1.99 -22.20 4.03
C GLN A 79 1.06 -21.04 3.64
N THR A 80 -0.01 -21.29 2.88
CA THR A 80 -1.00 -20.26 2.53
C THR A 80 -2.01 -19.99 3.63
N ILE A 81 -1.99 -20.75 4.73
CA ILE A 81 -2.95 -20.53 5.83
C ILE A 81 -2.53 -19.36 6.70
N ALA A 82 -1.26 -19.30 7.11
CA ALA A 82 -0.75 -18.26 8.00
C ALA A 82 0.77 -18.17 7.95
N LEU A 83 1.29 -16.95 8.05
CA LEU A 83 2.74 -16.69 8.05
C LEU A 83 3.49 -17.39 9.20
N PRO A 84 4.80 -17.65 9.04
CA PRO A 84 5.66 -18.15 10.12
C PRO A 84 5.52 -17.31 11.41
N GLY A 85 5.33 -17.99 12.55
CA GLY A 85 5.14 -17.33 13.86
C GLY A 85 3.82 -16.57 14.04
N ALA A 86 2.97 -16.43 13.02
CA ALA A 86 1.69 -15.76 13.12
C ALA A 86 0.57 -16.67 13.67
N THR A 87 -0.35 -16.09 14.44
CA THR A 87 -1.54 -16.75 15.01
C THR A 87 -2.85 -16.30 14.35
N TYR A 88 -2.74 -15.53 13.26
CA TYR A 88 -3.86 -15.10 12.43
C TYR A 88 -3.65 -15.63 11.02
N GLY A 89 -4.75 -15.99 10.37
CA GLY A 89 -4.73 -16.47 9.00
C GLY A 89 -4.41 -15.36 8.00
N LEU A 90 -3.94 -15.76 6.80
CA LEU A 90 -3.74 -14.82 5.69
C LEU A 90 -5.05 -14.18 5.23
N ASP A 91 -6.20 -14.84 5.45
CA ASP A 91 -7.53 -14.28 5.24
C ASP A 91 -7.79 -13.05 6.13
N VAL A 92 -7.43 -13.12 7.41
CA VAL A 92 -7.54 -11.98 8.34
C VAL A 92 -6.61 -10.84 7.90
N VAL A 93 -5.38 -11.16 7.50
CA VAL A 93 -4.39 -10.18 7.01
C VAL A 93 -4.90 -9.47 5.75
N ALA A 94 -5.35 -10.25 4.76
CA ALA A 94 -5.88 -9.73 3.50
C ALA A 94 -7.13 -8.88 3.71
N GLN A 95 -8.05 -9.29 4.60
CA GLN A 95 -9.26 -8.54 4.89
C GLN A 95 -8.99 -7.20 5.56
N ILE A 96 -8.05 -7.16 6.52
CA ILE A 96 -7.59 -5.91 7.13
C ILE A 96 -7.01 -4.99 6.07
N GLY A 97 -6.16 -5.53 5.19
CA GLY A 97 -5.56 -4.79 4.08
C GLY A 97 -6.59 -4.22 3.12
N TRP A 98 -7.57 -5.04 2.72
CA TRP A 98 -8.67 -4.62 1.84
C TRP A 98 -9.47 -3.46 2.44
N TRP A 99 -9.87 -3.57 3.72
CA TRP A 99 -10.56 -2.48 4.40
C TRP A 99 -9.72 -1.22 4.52
N LYS A 100 -8.40 -1.36 4.63
CA LYS A 100 -7.49 -0.22 4.72
C LYS A 100 -7.32 0.49 3.38
N ASP A 101 -7.11 -0.25 2.31
CA ASP A 101 -6.74 0.29 1.01
C ASP A 101 -7.94 0.64 0.12
N ARG A 102 -9.05 -0.12 0.24
CA ARG A 102 -10.25 0.06 -0.59
C ARG A 102 -11.37 0.81 0.10
N GLU A 103 -11.52 0.61 1.40
CA GLU A 103 -12.58 1.25 2.18
C GLU A 103 -12.05 2.37 3.09
N HIS A 104 -10.75 2.63 3.08
CA HIS A 104 -10.08 3.71 3.83
C HIS A 104 -10.35 3.71 5.35
N LEU A 105 -10.67 2.56 5.93
CA LEU A 105 -11.02 2.48 7.35
C LEU A 105 -9.81 2.79 8.25
N SER A 106 -10.09 3.45 9.36
CA SER A 106 -9.16 3.64 10.47
C SER A 106 -8.90 2.33 11.22
N GLY A 107 -7.80 2.27 11.98
CA GLY A 107 -7.52 1.10 12.83
C GLY A 107 -8.61 0.83 13.87
N THR A 108 -9.31 1.87 14.32
CA THR A 108 -10.43 1.75 15.27
C THR A 108 -11.66 1.13 14.60
N GLU A 109 -12.00 1.55 13.38
CA GLU A 109 -13.13 0.97 12.62
C GLU A 109 -12.85 -0.48 12.25
N ILE A 110 -11.62 -0.80 11.82
CA ILE A 110 -11.18 -2.18 11.57
C ILE A 110 -11.31 -3.02 12.85
N TYR A 111 -10.89 -2.48 14.01
CA TYR A 111 -11.03 -3.14 15.30
C TYR A 111 -12.49 -3.46 15.64
N GLN A 112 -13.38 -2.49 15.48
CA GLN A 112 -14.81 -2.66 15.72
C GLN A 112 -15.40 -3.75 14.81
N ARG A 113 -15.01 -3.77 13.53
CA ARG A 113 -15.52 -4.73 12.53
C ARG A 113 -15.03 -6.17 12.76
N LEU A 114 -13.85 -6.34 13.35
CA LEU A 114 -13.30 -7.65 13.76
C LEU A 114 -13.78 -8.10 15.14
N SER A 115 -14.29 -7.19 15.95
CA SER A 115 -14.77 -7.49 17.29
C SER A 115 -15.86 -8.57 17.24
N GLY A 116 -15.72 -9.58 18.10
CA GLY A 116 -16.62 -10.74 18.14
C GLY A 116 -16.32 -11.84 17.12
N LYS A 117 -15.57 -11.56 16.04
CA LYS A 117 -15.15 -12.57 15.05
C LYS A 117 -13.76 -13.12 15.35
N VAL A 118 -12.81 -12.23 15.65
CA VAL A 118 -11.41 -12.59 15.91
C VAL A 118 -10.99 -11.96 17.24
N LYS A 119 -10.31 -12.73 18.11
CA LYS A 119 -9.72 -12.16 19.33
C LYS A 119 -8.46 -11.39 18.96
N ILE A 120 -8.60 -10.10 18.71
CA ILE A 120 -7.54 -9.18 18.29
C ILE A 120 -7.53 -7.93 19.16
N GLY A 121 -6.36 -7.29 19.31
CA GLY A 121 -6.22 -5.98 19.95
C GLY A 121 -5.74 -4.94 18.94
N ARG A 122 -5.90 -3.65 19.28
CA ARG A 122 -5.54 -2.53 18.38
C ARG A 122 -4.09 -2.60 17.88
N ARG A 123 -3.12 -2.84 18.77
CA ARG A 123 -1.71 -3.01 18.40
C ARG A 123 -1.51 -4.14 17.38
N GLN A 124 -2.29 -5.21 17.46
CA GLN A 124 -2.17 -6.30 16.49
C GLN A 124 -2.74 -5.90 15.13
N ILE A 125 -3.74 -5.03 15.06
CA ILE A 125 -4.23 -4.50 13.78
C ILE A 125 -3.14 -3.71 13.07
N ASP A 126 -2.40 -2.88 13.79
CA ASP A 126 -1.26 -2.14 13.20
C ASP A 126 -0.20 -3.10 12.64
N ILE A 127 0.14 -4.15 13.40
CA ILE A 127 1.09 -5.18 12.97
C ILE A 127 0.59 -5.93 11.73
N LEU A 128 -0.68 -6.34 11.69
CA LEU A 128 -1.23 -7.06 10.55
C LEU A 128 -1.39 -6.16 9.32
N THR A 129 -1.70 -4.88 9.52
CA THR A 129 -1.73 -3.88 8.44
C THR A 129 -0.34 -3.71 7.83
N TYR A 130 0.69 -3.60 8.67
CA TYR A 130 2.08 -3.54 8.21
C TYR A 130 2.50 -4.83 7.49
N THR A 131 2.10 -5.98 8.03
CA THR A 131 2.36 -7.29 7.41
C THR A 131 1.72 -7.39 6.03
N TYR A 132 0.46 -6.98 5.91
CA TYR A 132 -0.25 -6.92 4.62
C TYR A 132 0.51 -6.03 3.62
N ARG A 133 0.97 -4.84 4.03
CA ARG A 133 1.73 -3.93 3.16
C ARG A 133 3.01 -4.57 2.63
N ILE A 134 3.75 -5.30 3.48
CA ILE A 134 4.94 -6.05 3.03
C ILE A 134 4.55 -7.12 2.01
N LEU A 135 3.52 -7.91 2.31
CA LEU A 135 3.08 -8.97 1.39
C LEU A 135 2.65 -8.40 0.05
N MET A 136 1.93 -7.27 0.05
CA MET A 136 1.54 -6.58 -1.17
C MET A 136 2.74 -6.07 -1.95
N ALA A 137 3.71 -5.44 -1.28
CA ALA A 137 4.93 -4.98 -1.94
C ALA A 137 5.68 -6.15 -2.61
N CYS A 138 5.84 -7.28 -1.92
CA CYS A 138 6.48 -8.46 -2.50
C CYS A 138 5.68 -9.09 -3.65
N ALA A 139 4.35 -9.10 -3.55
CA ALA A 139 3.48 -9.68 -4.58
C ALA A 139 3.46 -8.82 -5.85
N MET A 140 3.47 -7.49 -5.71
CA MET A 140 3.41 -6.55 -6.83
C MET A 140 4.75 -6.40 -7.54
N GLN A 141 5.87 -6.56 -6.83
CA GLN A 141 7.22 -6.33 -7.39
C GLN A 141 7.45 -7.02 -8.74
N LYS A 142 7.16 -8.33 -8.84
CA LYS A 142 7.41 -9.07 -10.09
C LYS A 142 6.51 -8.60 -11.23
N GLN A 143 5.27 -8.21 -10.92
CA GLN A 143 4.33 -7.70 -11.90
C GLN A 143 4.78 -6.33 -12.42
N GLU A 144 5.24 -5.46 -11.51
CA GLU A 144 5.80 -4.15 -11.84
C GLU A 144 7.06 -4.28 -12.71
N GLU A 145 7.99 -5.17 -12.35
CA GLU A 145 9.17 -5.47 -13.15
C GLU A 145 8.81 -5.93 -14.57
N ASN A 146 7.82 -6.82 -14.70
CA ASN A 146 7.33 -7.27 -16.01
C ASN A 146 6.68 -6.13 -16.80
N ASN A 147 5.88 -5.28 -16.16
CA ASN A 147 5.25 -4.13 -16.81
C ASN A 147 6.29 -3.15 -17.36
N LEU A 148 7.34 -2.88 -16.59
CA LEU A 148 8.46 -2.05 -17.00
C LEU A 148 9.21 -2.67 -18.19
N ALA A 149 9.49 -3.99 -18.14
CA ALA A 149 10.14 -4.69 -19.24
C ALA A 149 9.31 -4.62 -20.55
N MET A 150 8.00 -4.81 -20.47
CA MET A 150 7.09 -4.67 -21.61
C MET A 150 7.10 -3.24 -22.15
N SER A 151 7.07 -2.23 -21.27
CA SER A 151 7.15 -0.82 -21.68
C SER A 151 8.47 -0.51 -22.40
N VAL A 152 9.60 -1.05 -21.93
CA VAL A 152 10.90 -0.88 -22.62
C VAL A 152 10.87 -1.54 -23.99
N GLN A 153 10.28 -2.73 -24.11
CA GLN A 153 10.17 -3.44 -25.39
C GLN A 153 9.29 -2.68 -26.39
N GLU A 154 8.18 -2.10 -25.93
CA GLU A 154 7.21 -1.41 -26.79
C GLU A 154 7.70 -0.01 -27.20
N TYR A 155 8.25 0.76 -26.26
CA TYR A 155 8.57 2.19 -26.45
C TYR A 155 10.07 2.48 -26.58
N GLY A 156 10.93 1.47 -26.44
CA GLY A 156 12.39 1.60 -26.51
C GLY A 156 13.05 2.16 -25.25
N GLY A 157 12.28 2.41 -24.19
CA GLY A 157 12.78 2.92 -22.91
C GLY A 157 11.67 3.44 -22.00
N LEU A 158 12.07 4.07 -20.90
CA LEU A 158 11.20 4.56 -19.85
C LEU A 158 11.17 6.08 -19.78
N ILE A 159 10.07 6.63 -19.25
CA ILE A 159 9.97 8.06 -18.93
C ILE A 159 9.72 8.17 -17.43
N ILE A 160 10.57 8.92 -16.72
CA ILE A 160 10.47 9.04 -15.27
C ILE A 160 9.88 10.40 -14.90
N SER A 161 8.95 10.42 -13.96
CA SER A 161 8.46 11.64 -13.35
C SER A 161 8.83 11.75 -11.88
N LEU A 162 9.13 12.97 -11.46
CA LEU A 162 9.36 13.36 -10.07
C LEU A 162 8.24 14.29 -9.61
N ASP A 163 7.64 13.97 -8.47
CA ASP A 163 6.61 14.79 -7.86
C ASP A 163 6.77 14.85 -6.34
N GLY A 164 6.48 16.02 -5.79
CA GLY A 164 6.54 16.29 -4.36
C GLY A 164 5.14 16.48 -3.80
N LEU A 165 4.83 15.76 -2.72
CA LEU A 165 3.59 15.89 -1.96
C LEU A 165 3.90 16.54 -0.62
N GLU A 166 3.09 17.52 -0.24
CA GLU A 166 3.16 18.23 1.04
C GLU A 166 2.01 17.76 1.94
N PRO A 167 2.18 16.67 2.71
CA PRO A 167 1.14 16.21 3.62
C PRO A 167 0.94 17.20 4.76
N GLU A 168 -0.32 17.38 5.16
CA GLU A 168 -0.71 18.32 6.18
C GLU A 168 0.01 18.06 7.51
N GLY A 169 0.63 19.12 8.06
CA GLY A 169 1.31 19.07 9.35
C GLY A 169 2.68 18.37 9.35
N ALA A 170 3.18 17.89 8.21
CA ALA A 170 4.53 17.35 8.09
C ALA A 170 5.53 18.45 7.70
N GLN A 171 6.69 18.48 8.38
CA GLN A 171 7.81 19.32 7.95
C GLN A 171 8.53 18.72 6.72
N GLU A 172 8.50 17.40 6.58
CA GLU A 172 9.13 16.66 5.50
C GLU A 172 8.17 16.52 4.32
N GLN A 173 8.69 16.62 3.10
CA GLN A 173 7.89 16.42 1.89
C GLN A 173 8.04 14.98 1.40
N LEU A 174 6.95 14.35 1.00
CA LEU A 174 6.99 13.02 0.41
C LEU A 174 7.29 13.15 -1.08
N TRP A 175 8.42 12.62 -1.52
CA TRP A 175 8.83 12.63 -2.92
C TRP A 175 8.65 11.27 -3.56
N VAL A 176 8.06 11.27 -4.76
CA VAL A 176 7.75 10.07 -5.53
C VAL A 176 8.45 10.14 -6.87
N VAL A 177 9.18 9.08 -7.19
CA VAL A 177 9.78 8.81 -8.49
C VAL A 177 8.96 7.70 -9.13
N ARG A 178 8.32 7.97 -10.25
CA ARG A 178 7.47 6.98 -10.95
C ARG A 178 7.77 6.94 -12.43
N GLU A 179 7.63 5.77 -13.03
CA GLU A 179 7.58 5.61 -14.48
C GLU A 179 6.20 6.04 -14.99
N VAL A 180 6.18 6.84 -16.06
CA VAL A 180 4.98 7.58 -16.48
C VAL A 180 3.95 6.70 -17.18
N LEU A 181 4.37 5.76 -18.04
CA LEU A 181 3.47 4.99 -18.89
C LEU A 181 2.78 3.85 -18.14
N THR A 182 3.53 3.18 -17.26
CA THR A 182 3.07 2.06 -16.44
C THR A 182 2.51 2.51 -15.10
N GLY A 183 2.84 3.73 -14.65
CA GLY A 183 2.52 4.22 -13.30
C GLY A 183 3.34 3.56 -12.20
N CYS A 184 4.34 2.73 -12.53
CA CYS A 184 5.15 2.02 -11.56
C CYS A 184 5.94 3.01 -10.69
N ILE A 185 5.85 2.86 -9.38
CA ILE A 185 6.63 3.66 -8.43
C ILE A 185 8.03 3.04 -8.31
N LEU A 186 9.05 3.81 -8.67
CA LEU A 186 10.46 3.37 -8.66
C LEU A 186 11.15 3.70 -7.33
N ALA A 187 10.81 4.84 -6.73
CA ALA A 187 11.30 5.22 -5.42
C ALA A 187 10.34 6.19 -4.72
N VAL A 188 10.32 6.12 -3.39
CA VAL A 188 9.59 7.05 -2.53
C VAL A 188 10.47 7.39 -1.33
N ALA A 189 10.59 8.67 -0.99
CA ALA A 189 11.27 9.07 0.23
C ALA A 189 10.63 10.31 0.87
N TRP A 190 10.66 10.34 2.20
CA TRP A 190 10.44 11.56 2.96
C TRP A 190 11.72 12.39 2.90
N LEU A 191 11.63 13.59 2.33
CA LEU A 191 12.75 14.52 2.25
C LEU A 191 12.57 15.60 3.32
N PRO A 192 13.46 15.66 4.34
CA PRO A 192 13.39 16.70 5.37
C PRO A 192 13.54 18.11 4.80
N ARG A 193 14.26 18.22 3.69
CA ARG A 193 14.41 19.43 2.88
C ARG A 193 14.48 19.05 1.42
N VAL A 194 13.87 19.86 0.56
CA VAL A 194 13.97 19.71 -0.89
C VAL A 194 15.14 20.54 -1.38
N ASN A 195 16.27 19.88 -1.61
CA ASN A 195 17.44 20.50 -2.20
C ASN A 195 18.15 19.52 -3.12
N GLN A 196 19.22 19.99 -3.76
CA GLN A 196 19.97 19.17 -4.70
C GLN A 196 20.49 17.85 -4.08
N THR A 197 21.04 17.90 -2.87
CA THR A 197 21.67 16.73 -2.24
C THR A 197 20.62 15.65 -1.97
N THR A 198 19.50 16.01 -1.34
CA THR A 198 18.45 15.06 -0.98
C THR A 198 17.77 14.46 -2.21
N LEU A 199 17.60 15.25 -3.27
CA LEU A 199 17.06 14.75 -4.54
C LEU A 199 18.02 13.81 -5.26
N ILE A 200 19.33 14.09 -5.25
CA ILE A 200 20.32 13.17 -5.84
C ILE A 200 20.34 11.85 -5.06
N GLU A 201 20.29 11.90 -3.72
CA GLU A 201 20.21 10.70 -2.88
C GLU A 201 18.98 9.85 -3.21
N LEU A 202 17.81 10.46 -3.42
CA LEU A 202 16.59 9.78 -3.86
C LEU A 202 16.74 9.15 -5.26
N LEU A 203 17.39 9.85 -6.19
CA LEU A 203 17.50 9.45 -7.60
C LEU A 203 18.59 8.42 -7.86
N THR A 204 19.65 8.40 -7.05
CA THR A 204 20.83 7.53 -7.27
C THR A 204 20.47 6.03 -7.31
N PRO A 205 19.67 5.48 -6.37
CA PRO A 205 19.25 4.08 -6.43
C PRO A 205 18.45 3.76 -7.70
N VAL A 206 17.62 4.71 -8.16
CA VAL A 206 16.82 4.55 -9.39
C VAL A 206 17.73 4.48 -10.60
N GLU A 207 18.69 5.41 -10.73
CA GLU A 207 19.68 5.38 -11.82
C GLU A 207 20.47 4.07 -11.84
N GLN A 208 20.96 3.61 -10.68
CA GLN A 208 21.70 2.36 -10.57
C GLN A 208 20.85 1.17 -11.00
N TRP A 209 19.61 1.11 -10.54
CA TRP A 209 18.68 0.04 -10.88
C TRP A 209 18.36 0.02 -12.39
N LEU A 210 18.12 1.16 -13.03
CA LEU A 210 17.91 1.25 -14.48
C LEU A 210 19.12 0.71 -15.26
N LYS A 211 20.34 1.09 -14.84
CA LYS A 211 21.59 0.62 -15.46
C LYS A 211 21.75 -0.90 -15.30
N SER A 212 21.49 -1.43 -14.10
CA SER A 212 21.61 -2.88 -13.83
C SER A 212 20.61 -3.71 -14.64
N ASN A 213 19.44 -3.17 -14.96
CA ASN A 213 18.42 -3.84 -15.79
C ASN A 213 18.53 -3.50 -17.28
N ASN A 214 19.50 -2.66 -17.66
CA ASN A 214 19.69 -2.21 -19.03
C ASN A 214 18.43 -1.53 -19.61
N TYR A 215 17.72 -0.76 -18.78
CA TYR A 215 16.51 -0.02 -19.15
C TYR A 215 16.87 1.41 -19.59
N PRO A 216 16.73 1.76 -20.88
CA PRO A 216 17.05 3.10 -21.37
C PRO A 216 16.09 4.14 -20.78
N LEU A 217 16.63 5.27 -20.32
CA LEU A 217 15.84 6.41 -19.87
C LEU A 217 15.70 7.41 -21.03
N LEU A 218 14.47 7.63 -21.49
CA LEU A 218 14.18 8.48 -22.65
C LEU A 218 14.05 9.96 -22.27
N ALA A 219 13.35 10.22 -21.16
CA ALA A 219 13.07 11.57 -20.69
C ALA A 219 12.73 11.59 -19.19
N THR A 220 12.79 12.79 -18.62
CA THR A 220 12.30 13.07 -17.27
C THR A 220 11.23 14.16 -17.28
N VAL A 221 10.27 14.07 -16.35
CA VAL A 221 9.16 15.01 -16.20
C VAL A 221 9.07 15.48 -14.75
N SER A 222 8.94 16.78 -14.49
CA SER A 222 8.68 17.27 -13.13
C SER A 222 7.91 18.57 -13.13
N ASP A 223 7.43 18.99 -11.95
CA ASP A 223 7.03 20.38 -11.75
C ASP A 223 8.24 21.34 -11.89
N LYS A 224 7.97 22.62 -12.13
CA LYS A 224 8.97 23.67 -12.33
C LYS A 224 9.59 24.08 -10.99
N GLN A 225 10.56 23.28 -10.54
CA GLN A 225 11.35 23.56 -9.34
C GLN A 225 12.85 23.60 -9.64
N GLY A 226 13.52 24.66 -9.19
CA GLY A 226 14.93 24.90 -9.50
C GLY A 226 15.86 23.78 -9.01
N ALA A 227 15.66 23.31 -7.78
CA ALA A 227 16.44 22.22 -7.19
C ALA A 227 16.31 20.91 -7.98
N VAL A 228 15.10 20.60 -8.47
CA VAL A 228 14.82 19.39 -9.25
C VAL A 228 15.58 19.38 -10.56
N ARG A 229 15.52 20.48 -11.32
CA ARG A 229 16.26 20.59 -12.59
C ARG A 229 17.74 20.31 -12.42
N VAL A 230 18.33 20.90 -11.38
CA VAL A 230 19.76 20.80 -11.11
C VAL A 230 20.10 19.37 -10.67
N ALA A 231 19.28 18.73 -9.83
CA ALA A 231 19.45 17.33 -9.46
C ALA A 231 19.36 16.38 -10.67
N LEU A 232 18.31 16.53 -11.50
CA LEU A 232 18.14 15.73 -12.71
C LEU A 232 19.31 15.88 -13.67
N SER A 233 19.81 17.10 -13.90
CA SER A 233 20.97 17.34 -14.77
C SER A 233 22.27 16.73 -14.22
N LYS A 234 22.39 16.55 -12.90
CA LYS A 234 23.56 15.89 -12.30
C LYS A 234 23.49 14.37 -12.42
N VAL A 235 22.32 13.78 -12.21
CA VAL A 235 22.12 12.32 -12.28
C VAL A 235 22.07 11.86 -13.74
N TRP A 236 21.35 12.59 -14.60
CA TRP A 236 21.14 12.24 -16.00
C TRP A 236 21.48 13.41 -16.93
N GLN A 237 22.77 13.54 -17.28
CA GLN A 237 23.28 14.68 -18.05
C GLN A 237 22.74 14.77 -19.48
N GLU A 238 22.59 13.63 -20.16
CA GLU A 238 22.19 13.58 -21.58
C GLU A 238 20.69 13.32 -21.80
N VAL A 239 19.92 13.16 -20.72
CA VAL A 239 18.49 12.83 -20.79
C VAL A 239 17.68 14.11 -20.92
N ARG A 240 16.72 14.11 -21.85
CA ARG A 240 15.83 15.25 -22.07
C ARG A 240 14.92 15.46 -20.86
N HIS A 241 14.71 16.71 -20.49
CA HIS A 241 13.83 17.07 -19.40
C HIS A 241 12.67 17.94 -19.89
N GLN A 242 11.46 17.63 -19.43
CA GLN A 242 10.24 18.35 -19.73
C GLN A 242 9.53 18.81 -18.44
N TRP A 243 8.96 20.01 -18.47
CA TRP A 243 8.06 20.46 -17.41
C TRP A 243 6.68 19.81 -17.53
N CYS A 244 6.11 19.43 -16.39
CA CYS A 244 4.80 18.80 -16.30
C CYS A 244 3.71 19.74 -16.86
N GLN A 245 3.07 19.30 -17.95
CA GLN A 245 2.01 20.07 -18.61
C GLN A 245 0.79 20.24 -17.70
N ALA A 246 0.46 19.24 -16.89
CA ALA A 246 -0.67 19.33 -15.95
C ALA A 246 -0.45 20.44 -14.91
N HIS A 247 0.75 20.53 -14.32
CA HIS A 247 1.11 21.61 -13.41
C HIS A 247 1.10 22.97 -14.11
N TYR A 248 1.63 23.04 -15.34
CA TYR A 248 1.59 24.27 -16.13
C TYR A 248 0.16 24.76 -16.38
N LEU A 249 -0.72 23.89 -16.89
CA LEU A 249 -2.12 24.23 -17.17
C LEU A 249 -2.88 24.62 -15.91
N ARG A 250 -2.68 23.89 -14.81
CA ARG A 250 -3.25 24.23 -13.50
C ARG A 250 -2.79 25.63 -13.04
N ASN A 251 -1.49 25.94 -13.17
CA ASN A 251 -0.96 27.25 -12.81
C ASN A 251 -1.48 28.37 -13.73
N ALA A 252 -1.59 28.11 -15.04
CA ALA A 252 -2.13 29.07 -16.00
C ALA A 252 -3.62 29.38 -15.75
N ALA A 253 -4.37 28.42 -15.22
CA ALA A 253 -5.78 28.59 -14.89
C ALA A 253 -6.04 29.34 -13.57
N LYS A 254 -5.03 29.54 -12.70
CA LYS A 254 -5.20 30.18 -11.38
C LYS A 254 -5.90 31.55 -11.42
N PRO A 255 -5.58 32.48 -12.34
CA PRO A 255 -6.27 33.76 -12.41
C PRO A 255 -7.76 33.59 -12.73
N LEU A 256 -8.09 32.70 -13.66
CA LEU A 256 -9.47 32.39 -14.02
C LEU A 256 -10.23 31.76 -12.85
N GLN A 257 -9.62 30.78 -12.17
CA GLN A 257 -10.19 30.17 -10.97
C GLN A 257 -10.45 31.20 -9.85
N SER A 258 -9.56 32.19 -9.72
CA SER A 258 -9.71 33.24 -8.71
C SER A 258 -10.91 34.15 -9.00
N LEU A 259 -11.12 34.50 -10.29
CA LEU A 259 -12.28 35.27 -10.73
C LEU A 259 -13.58 34.48 -10.57
N ASP A 260 -13.58 33.20 -10.95
CA ASP A 260 -14.74 32.31 -10.80
C ASP A 260 -15.11 32.12 -9.32
N HIS A 261 -14.10 31.97 -8.45
CA HIS A 261 -14.31 31.89 -7.00
C HIS A 261 -14.89 33.20 -6.43
N ALA A 262 -14.43 34.36 -6.90
CA ALA A 262 -14.99 35.65 -6.51
C ALA A 262 -16.45 35.78 -6.93
N LEU A 263 -16.77 35.48 -8.20
CA LEU A 263 -18.13 35.47 -8.72
C LEU A 263 -19.05 34.52 -7.93
N LYS A 264 -18.59 33.29 -7.66
CA LYS A 264 -19.30 32.32 -6.82
C LYS A 264 -19.57 32.88 -5.42
N THR A 265 -18.63 33.62 -4.85
CA THR A 265 -18.76 34.23 -3.54
C THR A 265 -19.82 35.35 -3.55
N ASP A 266 -19.82 36.19 -4.58
CA ASP A 266 -20.77 37.29 -4.70
C ASP A 266 -22.19 36.78 -5.00
N LEU A 267 -22.35 35.82 -5.92
CA LEU A 267 -23.64 35.14 -6.15
C LEU A 267 -24.19 34.50 -4.86
N ARG A 268 -23.33 33.90 -4.03
CA ARG A 268 -23.74 33.35 -2.73
C ARG A 268 -24.18 34.44 -1.75
N LYS A 269 -23.63 35.65 -1.81
CA LYS A 269 -24.09 36.78 -0.98
C LYS A 269 -25.45 37.27 -1.47
N ASP A 270 -25.59 37.50 -2.77
CA ASP A 270 -26.84 38.00 -3.37
C ASP A 270 -28.01 37.06 -3.07
N ILE A 271 -27.82 35.75 -3.31
CA ILE A 271 -28.82 34.73 -2.99
C ILE A 271 -29.15 34.73 -1.48
N ARG A 272 -28.14 34.86 -0.61
CA ARG A 272 -28.38 34.92 0.84
C ARG A 272 -29.16 36.18 1.23
N GLU A 273 -28.90 37.32 0.61
CA GLU A 273 -29.62 38.57 0.90
C GLU A 273 -31.07 38.50 0.42
N GLU A 274 -31.30 38.02 -0.81
CA GLU A 274 -32.65 37.82 -1.37
C GLU A 274 -33.46 36.83 -0.51
N ILE A 275 -32.87 35.67 -0.20
CA ILE A 275 -33.53 34.65 0.62
C ILE A 275 -33.64 35.08 2.08
N ARG A 276 -32.74 35.92 2.64
CA ARG A 276 -32.85 36.41 4.03
C ARG A 276 -34.18 37.13 4.28
N THR A 277 -34.69 37.84 3.29
CA THR A 277 -36.01 38.50 3.37
C THR A 277 -37.14 37.47 3.49
N SER A 278 -37.04 36.36 2.75
CA SER A 278 -37.99 35.24 2.78
C SER A 278 -37.83 34.34 4.01
N LEU A 279 -36.60 34.07 4.45
CA LEU A 279 -36.28 33.30 5.67
C LEU A 279 -36.64 34.08 6.94
N GLY A 280 -36.54 35.42 6.93
CA GLY A 280 -37.03 36.26 8.02
C GLY A 280 -38.55 36.16 8.19
N GLN A 281 -39.29 36.07 7.07
CA GLN A 281 -40.73 35.80 7.10
C GLN A 281 -41.04 34.38 7.60
N VAL A 282 -40.33 33.35 7.11
CA VAL A 282 -40.51 31.96 7.56
C VAL A 282 -40.13 31.77 9.04
N GLY A 283 -39.06 32.43 9.51
CA GLY A 283 -38.62 32.41 10.90
C GLY A 283 -39.55 33.17 11.84
N SER A 284 -40.26 34.20 11.37
CA SER A 284 -41.31 34.89 12.14
C SER A 284 -42.61 34.09 12.26
N THR A 285 -42.82 33.10 11.38
CA THR A 285 -43.95 32.15 11.42
C THR A 285 -43.61 30.81 12.04
N ALA A 286 -42.33 30.52 12.30
CA ALA A 286 -41.89 29.30 12.96
C ALA A 286 -41.85 29.51 14.48
N GLU A 287 -42.47 28.61 15.24
CA GLU A 287 -42.34 28.60 16.70
C GLU A 287 -40.86 28.55 17.10
N ASN A 288 -40.51 29.32 18.15
CA ASN A 288 -39.14 29.50 18.63
C ASN A 288 -38.36 28.16 18.69
N GLY A 289 -37.34 28.00 17.84
CA GLY A 289 -36.36 26.91 17.93
C GLY A 289 -36.15 26.05 16.67
N ALA A 290 -36.87 26.27 15.57
CA ALA A 290 -36.88 25.32 14.45
C ALA A 290 -35.73 25.44 13.42
N PHE A 291 -34.84 26.43 13.48
CA PHE A 291 -33.77 26.56 12.48
C PHE A 291 -32.45 27.12 13.04
N SER A 292 -31.42 26.27 13.08
CA SER A 292 -30.03 26.67 13.26
C SER A 292 -29.26 26.22 12.03
N PRO A 293 -28.76 27.13 11.17
CA PRO A 293 -27.95 26.74 10.04
C PRO A 293 -26.56 26.36 10.58
N SER A 294 -26.39 25.10 10.96
CA SER A 294 -25.05 24.54 11.16
C SER A 294 -24.27 24.71 9.86
N THR A 295 -23.10 25.32 9.95
CA THR A 295 -22.09 25.38 8.89
C THR A 295 -21.76 23.97 8.44
N SER A 296 -22.43 23.48 7.40
CA SER A 296 -22.16 22.19 6.80
C SER A 296 -20.89 22.30 5.96
N GLU A 297 -19.86 21.62 6.46
CA GLU A 297 -18.65 21.21 5.77
C GLU A 297 -19.00 20.67 4.37
N TRP A 298 -18.48 21.33 3.34
CA TRP A 298 -18.33 20.71 2.04
C TRP A 298 -16.89 20.24 1.95
N VAL A 299 -16.72 18.93 1.95
CA VAL A 299 -15.45 18.24 1.73
C VAL A 299 -14.91 18.67 0.37
N ASP A 300 -13.84 19.45 0.38
CA ASP A 300 -13.04 19.73 -0.81
C ASP A 300 -12.54 18.39 -1.36
N SER A 301 -13.16 17.96 -2.46
CA SER A 301 -12.73 16.82 -3.25
C SER A 301 -12.44 17.31 -4.65
N LEU A 302 -11.17 17.64 -4.88
CA LEU A 302 -10.49 17.72 -6.18
C LEU A 302 -9.08 17.15 -6.05
#